data_AF-W2Y2S0-F1
#
_entry.id   AF-W2Y2S0-F1
#
_cell.length_a   1.000
_cell.length_b   1.000
_cell.length_c   1.000
_cell.angle_alpha   90.00
_cell.angle_beta   90.00
_cell.angle_gamma   90.00
#
_symmetry.space_group_name_H-M   'P 1'
#
loop_
_entity.id
_entity.type
_entity.pdbx_description
1 polymer ?
#
loop_
_entity_poly.entity_id
_entity_poly.type
_entity_poly.pdbx_seq_one_letter_code
_entity_poly.pdbx_strand_id
1 'polypeptide(L)' 'MGKACRDMAEALRDCMVQQECMADGTKTLKQCLHDHAYAHECREYRVAYFECKRGQMDMRQRIHGPKGGMSKPVEGSN' A
#
# COMPACT_ATOMS: atom_id res chain seq x y z
N MET A 1 3.02 7.26 -11.77
CA MET A 1 2.80 5.86 -11.31
C MET A 1 1.54 5.34 -11.96
N GLY A 2 1.52 4.09 -12.43
CA GLY A 2 0.31 3.49 -13.02
C GLY A 2 -0.81 3.38 -11.98
N LYS A 3 -2.05 3.62 -12.39
CA LYS A 3 -3.24 3.68 -11.50
C LYS A 3 -3.54 2.37 -10.74
N ALA A 4 -2.94 1.26 -11.12
CA ALA A 4 -3.25 -0.09 -10.61
C ALA A 4 -3.05 -0.27 -9.09
N CYS A 5 -2.09 0.45 -8.47
CA CYS A 5 -1.83 0.33 -7.02
C CYS A 5 -2.30 1.55 -6.23
N ARG A 6 -3.17 2.40 -6.81
CA ARG A 6 -3.60 3.63 -6.15
C ARG A 6 -4.32 3.33 -4.85
N ASP A 7 -5.28 2.42 -4.87
CA ASP A 7 -6.12 2.13 -3.71
C ASP A 7 -5.30 1.54 -2.55
N MET A 8 -4.31 0.68 -2.84
CA MET A 8 -3.37 0.18 -1.82
C MET A 8 -2.44 1.27 -1.29
N ALA A 9 -2.06 2.23 -2.15
CA ALA A 9 -1.24 3.37 -1.73
C ALA A 9 -2.03 4.33 -0.82
N GLU A 10 -3.31 4.55 -1.13
CA GLU A 10 -4.23 5.36 -0.31
C GLU A 10 -4.48 4.69 1.03
N ALA A 11 -4.82 3.39 1.07
CA ALA A 11 -5.00 2.66 2.32
C ALA A 11 -3.74 2.67 3.21
N LEU A 12 -2.55 2.52 2.62
CA LEU A 12 -1.29 2.64 3.35
C LEU A 12 -1.05 4.06 3.87
N ARG A 13 -1.40 5.09 3.09
CA ARG A 13 -1.30 6.48 3.51
C ARG A 13 -2.22 6.76 4.69
N ASP A 14 -3.47 6.32 4.62
CA ASP A 14 -4.47 6.55 5.65
C ASP A 14 -4.05 5.90 6.97
N CYS A 15 -3.52 4.68 6.93
CA CYS A 15 -2.93 4.04 8.10
C CYS A 15 -1.78 4.87 8.70
N MET A 16 -0.88 5.41 7.87
CA MET A 16 0.26 6.23 8.35
C MET A 16 -0.16 7.59 8.91
N VAL A 17 -1.31 8.12 8.49
CA VAL A 17 -1.92 9.32 9.07
C VAL A 17 -2.56 8.99 10.42
N GLN A 18 -3.24 7.84 10.53
CA GLN A 18 -3.84 7.37 11.79
C GLN A 18 -2.80 7.09 12.87
N GLN A 19 -1.63 6.56 12.50
CA GLN A 19 -0.52 6.33 13.43
C GLN A 19 0.35 7.58 13.66
N GLU A 20 -0.16 8.78 13.36
CA GLU A 20 0.51 10.07 13.58
C GLU A 20 1.83 10.31 12.83
N CYS A 21 2.37 9.33 12.08
CA CYS A 21 3.61 9.52 11.35
C CYS A 21 3.52 10.64 10.30
N MET A 22 2.37 10.73 9.62
CA MET A 22 2.09 11.76 8.61
C MET A 22 1.12 12.84 9.08
N ALA A 23 0.68 12.82 10.34
CA ALA A 23 -0.35 13.75 10.84
C ALA A 23 0.06 15.22 10.71
N ASP A 24 1.32 15.54 11.02
CA ASP A 24 1.83 16.91 10.99
C ASP A 24 2.20 17.39 9.58
N GLY A 25 2.12 16.51 8.56
CA GLY A 25 2.54 16.80 7.19
C GLY A 25 4.04 17.05 7.00
N THR A 26 4.85 16.93 8.07
CA THR A 26 6.31 17.13 8.05
C THR A 26 7.04 15.94 7.41
N LYS A 27 6.52 14.73 7.64
CA LYS A 27 7.07 13.50 7.09
C LYS A 27 6.31 13.06 5.84
N THR A 28 7.06 12.69 4.83
CA THR A 28 6.54 12.03 3.63
C THR A 28 6.27 10.55 3.91
N LEU A 29 5.38 9.94 3.14
CA LEU A 29 5.11 8.49 3.23
C LEU A 29 6.39 7.65 3.13
N LYS A 30 7.37 8.10 2.34
CA LYS A 30 8.67 7.42 2.19
C LYS A 30 9.49 7.45 3.48
N GLN A 31 9.47 8.55 4.22
CA GLN A 31 10.13 8.68 5.52
C GLN A 31 9.42 7.79 6.55
N CYS A 32 8.09 7.81 6.59
CA CYS A 32 7.30 6.94 7.47
C CYS A 32 7.50 5.44 7.19
N LEU A 33 7.75 5.07 5.94
CA LEU A 33 8.08 3.69 5.59
C LEU A 33 9.44 3.22 6.11
N HIS A 34 10.39 4.13 6.34
CA HIS A 34 11.69 3.83 6.94
C HIS A 34 11.63 3.76 8.47
N ASP A 35 10.65 4.40 9.11
CA ASP A 35 10.47 4.30 10.56
C ASP A 35 10.01 2.89 10.94
N HIS A 36 10.76 2.25 11.84
CA HIS A 36 10.47 0.91 12.36
C HIS A 36 9.29 0.90 13.35
N ALA A 37 8.99 2.03 13.98
CA ALA A 37 7.86 2.18 14.90
C ALA A 37 6.52 1.80 14.20
N TYR A 38 6.31 2.32 12.98
CA TYR A 38 5.09 2.12 12.20
C TYR A 38 5.12 0.85 11.31
N ALA A 39 6.16 0.01 11.46
CA ALA A 39 6.30 -1.20 10.66
C ALA A 39 5.31 -2.29 11.05
N HIS A 40 4.92 -2.34 12.33
CA HIS A 40 3.98 -3.33 12.85
C HIS A 40 2.52 -2.91 12.64
N GLU A 41 2.19 -1.65 12.93
CA GLU A 41 0.82 -1.14 12.89
C GLU A 41 0.24 -1.13 11.47
N CYS A 42 1.04 -0.75 10.47
CA CYS A 42 0.62 -0.72 9.07
C CYS A 42 1.18 -1.89 8.24
N ARG A 43 1.52 -3.01 8.89
CA ARG A 43 2.19 -4.15 8.24
C ARG A 43 1.39 -4.71 7.05
N GLU A 44 0.09 -4.90 7.23
CA GLU A 44 -0.78 -5.49 6.20
C GLU A 44 -0.85 -4.60 4.95
N TYR A 45 -1.08 -3.30 5.14
CA TYR A 45 -1.09 -2.32 4.05
C TYR A 45 0.27 -2.18 3.37
N ARG A 46 1.37 -2.27 4.13
CA ARG A 46 2.73 -2.29 3.55
C ARG A 46 2.88 -3.49 2.62
N VAL A 47 2.55 -4.69 3.09
CA VAL A 47 2.64 -5.92 2.29
C VAL A 47 1.80 -5.79 1.01
N ALA A 48 0.53 -5.40 1.12
CA ALA A 48 -0.36 -5.24 -0.03
C ALA A 48 0.18 -4.23 -1.07
N TYR A 49 0.68 -3.08 -0.62
CA TYR A 49 1.27 -2.07 -1.49
C TYR A 49 2.54 -2.57 -2.19
N PHE A 50 3.44 -3.25 -1.46
CA PHE A 50 4.67 -3.79 -2.05
C PHE A 50 4.41 -4.96 -2.99
N GLU A 51 3.43 -5.81 -2.70
CA GLU A 51 3.00 -6.88 -3.61
C GLU A 51 2.40 -6.33 -4.89
N CYS A 52 1.53 -5.33 -4.80
CA CYS A 52 1.01 -4.66 -5.99
C CYS A 52 2.12 -4.01 -6.81
N LYS A 53 3.03 -3.27 -6.16
CA LYS A 53 4.16 -2.63 -6.85
C LYS A 53 5.08 -3.67 -7.50
N ARG A 54 5.31 -4.81 -6.84
CA ARG A 54 6.09 -5.93 -7.39
C ARG A 54 5.40 -6.54 -8.61
N GLY A 55 4.09 -6.76 -8.56
CA GLY A 55 3.30 -7.22 -9.71
C GLY A 55 3.32 -6.24 -10.88
N GLN A 56 3.39 -4.93 -10.61
CA GLN A 56 3.57 -3.90 -11.64
C GLN A 56 4.99 -3.86 -12.24
N MET A 57 6.02 -4.38 -11.58
CA MET A 57 7.38 -4.46 -12.13
C MET A 57 7.64 -5.81 -12.81
N ASP A 58 6.96 -6.86 -12.37
CA ASP A 58 7.03 -8.19 -12.98
C ASP A 58 6.24 -8.23 -14.30
N MET A 59 6.96 -8.23 -15.41
CA MET A 59 6.37 -8.27 -16.76
C MET A 59 5.52 -9.53 -16.97
N ARG A 60 5.77 -10.62 -16.25
CA ARG A 60 5.01 -11.87 -16.35
C ARG A 60 3.60 -11.72 -15.79
N GLN A 61 3.47 -10.99 -14.68
CA GLN A 61 2.18 -10.69 -14.03
C GLN A 61 1.38 -9.66 -14.83
N ARG A 62 2.06 -8.76 -15.57
CA ARG A 62 1.41 -7.79 -16.48
C ARG A 62 0.73 -8.42 -17.68
N ILE A 63 1.33 -9.46 -18.27
CA ILE A 63 0.83 -10.09 -19.51
C ILE A 63 -0.25 -11.14 -19.19
N HIS A 64 -0.05 -11.93 -18.15
CA HIS A 64 -0.94 -13.06 -17.82
C HIS A 64 -1.95 -12.76 -16.71
N GLY A 65 -1.85 -11.61 -16.05
CA GLY A 65 -2.59 -11.31 -14.84
C GLY A 65 -2.07 -12.10 -13.63
N PRO A 66 -2.49 -11.71 -12.41
CA PRO A 66 -2.07 -12.39 -11.19
C PRO A 66 -2.56 -13.83 -11.14
N LYS A 67 -1.63 -14.78 -10.96
CA LYS A 67 -1.93 -16.20 -10.72
C LYS A 67 -2.41 -16.39 -9.28
N GLY A 68 -3.73 -16.52 -9.10
CA GLY A 68 -4.33 -16.71 -7.77
C GLY A 68 -4.64 -15.37 -7.13
N GLY A 69 -5.92 -15.16 -6.82
CA GLY A 69 -6.51 -13.85 -6.65
C GLY A 69 -5.96 -13.03 -5.49
N MET A 70 -5.80 -11.74 -5.72
CA MET A 70 -5.97 -10.70 -4.70
C MET A 70 -6.55 -9.47 -5.40
N SER A 71 -7.80 -9.60 -5.82
CA SER A 71 -8.68 -8.48 -6.12
C SER A 71 -10.02 -8.80 -5.47
N LYS A 72 -10.11 -8.61 -4.16
CA LYS A 72 -11.37 -8.15 -3.61
C LYS A 72 -11.14 -6.74 -3.11
N PRO A 73 -11.81 -5.73 -3.69
CA PRO A 73 -11.97 -4.48 -2.97
C PRO A 73 -12.71 -4.82 -1.68
N VAL A 74 -12.27 -4.25 -0.57
CA VAL A 74 -13.05 -4.26 0.65
C VAL A 74 -14.30 -3.41 0.36
N GLU A 75 -15.42 -4.08 0.11
CA GLU A 75 -16.74 -3.46 0.22
C GLU A 75 -16.98 -3.15 1.69
N GLY A 76 -17.24 -1.88 2.02
CA GLY A 76 -17.87 -1.49 3.28
C GLY A 76 -17.39 -0.19 3.92
N SER A 77 -18.02 0.94 3.58
CA SER A 77 -18.45 1.95 4.56
C SER A 77 -19.51 2.89 3.96
N ASN A 78 -20.75 2.59 4.37
CA ASN A 78 -22.06 3.25 4.22
C ASN A 78 -22.63 3.47 2.81
#